data_AF-A0A523SSM5-F1
#
_entry.id   AF-A0A523SSM5-F1
#
_cell.length_a   1.000
_cell.length_b   1.000
_cell.length_c   1.000
_cell.angle_alpha   90.00
_cell.angle_beta   90.00
_cell.angle_gamma   90.00
#
_symmetry.space_group_name_H-M   'P 1'
#
loop_
_entity.id
_entity.type
_entity.pdbx_description
1 polymer ?
#
loop_
_entity_poly.entity_id
_entity_poly.type
_entity_poly.pdbx_seq_one_letter_code
_entity_poly.pdbx_strand_id
1 'polypeptide(L)'
;MFRRKMLEIGAMIALGIDYAAAYVTAYVWHANDSELIIHILIVFVFSLLYGALIVDLEKTIFYTMGSIVIGASLAIVAIVAPSLTLTGNIELLNFDITVALHFVGRFLIIGITFIIVGAIIGCFIGDAMSEQSEI
;
A
#
# COMPACT_ATOMS: atom_id res chain seq x y z
N MET A 1 -11.18 -2.35 -23.75
CA MET A 1 -11.27 -1.30 -22.72
C MET A 1 -11.78 -1.82 -21.37
N PHE A 2 -12.91 -2.53 -21.30
CA PHE A 2 -13.49 -3.05 -20.03
C PHE A 2 -12.56 -4.01 -19.25
N ARG A 3 -11.94 -4.97 -19.93
CA ARG A 3 -11.03 -5.95 -19.32
C ARG A 3 -9.78 -5.31 -18.66
N ARG A 4 -9.23 -4.26 -19.28
CA ARG A 4 -8.05 -3.53 -18.77
C ARG A 4 -8.40 -2.76 -17.50
N LYS A 5 -9.55 -2.06 -17.48
CA LYS A 5 -10.06 -1.37 -16.28
C LYS A 5 -10.34 -2.34 -15.11
N MET A 6 -10.87 -3.54 -15.38
CA MET A 6 -11.07 -4.54 -14.31
C MET A 6 -9.76 -5.04 -13.72
N LEU A 7 -8.72 -5.22 -14.55
CA LEU A 7 -7.39 -5.59 -14.06
C LEU A 7 -6.78 -4.48 -13.20
N GLU A 8 -6.90 -3.22 -13.63
CA GLU A 8 -6.44 -2.05 -12.87
C GLU A 8 -7.15 -1.94 -11.51
N ILE A 9 -8.47 -2.13 -11.44
CA ILE A 9 -9.21 -2.08 -10.17
C ILE A 9 -8.89 -3.28 -9.28
N GLY A 10 -8.81 -4.48 -9.87
CA GLY A 10 -8.50 -5.70 -9.12
C GLY A 10 -7.11 -5.65 -8.49
N ALA A 11 -6.13 -5.15 -9.24
CA ALA A 11 -4.78 -4.98 -8.74
C ALA A 11 -4.70 -3.87 -7.66
N MET A 12 -5.55 -2.85 -7.74
CA MET A 12 -5.62 -1.77 -6.74
C MET A 12 -6.15 -2.31 -5.41
N ILE A 13 -7.21 -3.12 -5.47
CA ILE A 13 -7.79 -3.79 -4.30
C ILE A 13 -6.78 -4.76 -3.69
N ALA A 14 -6.10 -5.57 -4.51
CA ALA A 14 -5.08 -6.51 -4.04
C ALA A 14 -3.95 -5.80 -3.28
N LEU A 15 -3.42 -4.70 -3.82
CA LEU A 15 -2.45 -3.87 -3.12
C LEU A 15 -3.02 -3.25 -1.84
N GLY A 16 -4.27 -2.82 -1.85
CA GLY A 16 -4.92 -2.28 -0.66
C GLY A 16 -4.99 -3.30 0.49
N ILE A 17 -5.26 -4.57 0.16
CA ILE A 17 -5.23 -5.66 1.13
C ILE A 17 -3.81 -5.93 1.63
N ASP A 18 -2.82 -5.90 0.73
CA ASP A 18 -1.40 -6.08 1.10
C ASP A 18 -0.92 -4.98 2.06
N TYR A 19 -1.25 -3.71 1.78
CA TYR A 19 -1.02 -2.60 2.71
C TYR A 19 -1.78 -2.76 4.03
N ALA A 20 -3.01 -3.28 4.02
CA ALA A 20 -3.73 -3.53 5.26
C ALA A 20 -3.00 -4.58 6.11
N ALA A 21 -2.58 -5.68 5.50
CA ALA A 21 -1.80 -6.72 6.17
C ALA A 21 -0.48 -6.15 6.70
N ALA A 22 0.22 -5.33 5.91
CA ALA A 22 1.43 -4.61 6.31
C ALA A 22 1.29 -3.88 7.63
N TYR A 23 0.27 -3.02 7.71
CA TYR A 23 0.04 -2.14 8.84
C TYR A 23 -0.39 -2.93 10.08
N VAL A 24 -1.26 -3.93 9.91
CA VAL A 24 -1.67 -4.82 11.00
C VAL A 24 -0.48 -5.61 11.53
N THR A 25 0.36 -6.14 10.63
CA THR A 25 1.57 -6.87 11.00
C THR A 25 2.56 -5.98 11.76
N ALA A 26 2.81 -4.77 11.26
CA ALA A 26 3.70 -3.81 11.92
C ALA A 26 3.19 -3.41 13.31
N TYR A 27 1.86 -3.29 13.45
CA TYR A 27 1.21 -3.05 14.73
C TYR A 27 1.38 -4.22 15.71
N VAL A 28 1.04 -5.44 15.30
CA VAL A 28 1.07 -6.63 16.16
C VAL A 28 2.49 -6.95 16.63
N TRP A 29 3.48 -6.88 15.73
CA TRP A 29 4.86 -7.21 16.06
C TRP A 29 5.69 -6.05 16.57
N HIS A 30 5.09 -4.85 16.75
CA HIS A 30 5.82 -3.64 17.12
C HIS A 30 7.06 -3.46 16.23
N ALA A 31 6.86 -3.60 14.91
CA ALA A 31 7.92 -3.81 13.93
C ALA A 31 9.16 -2.96 14.22
N ASN A 32 10.28 -3.65 14.47
CA ASN A 32 11.60 -3.04 14.53
C ASN A 32 11.97 -2.48 13.14
N ASP A 33 12.95 -1.59 13.08
CA ASP A 33 13.36 -0.92 11.84
C ASP A 33 13.72 -1.89 10.69
N SER A 34 14.10 -3.14 10.99
CA SER A 34 14.36 -4.19 9.99
C SER A 34 13.11 -4.66 9.23
N GLU A 35 11.97 -4.76 9.89
CA GLU A 35 10.71 -5.18 9.27
C GLU A 35 10.10 -4.06 8.42
N LEU A 36 10.33 -2.81 8.83
CA LEU A 36 10.00 -1.61 8.05
C LEU A 36 10.68 -1.66 6.67
N ILE A 37 11.97 -2.03 6.64
CA ILE A 37 12.77 -2.12 5.40
C ILE A 37 12.18 -3.17 4.44
N ILE A 38 11.84 -4.36 4.94
CA ILE A 38 11.27 -5.43 4.12
C ILE A 38 9.96 -4.95 3.49
N HIS A 39 9.12 -4.24 4.26
CA HIS A 39 7.88 -3.70 3.74
C HIS A 39 8.08 -2.64 2.66
N ILE A 40 9.04 -1.74 2.86
CA ILE A 40 9.39 -0.72 1.87
C ILE A 40 9.82 -1.37 0.55
N LEU A 41 10.59 -2.47 0.62
CA LEU A 41 11.00 -3.22 -0.57
C LEU A 41 9.81 -3.88 -1.29
N ILE A 42 8.88 -4.48 -0.55
CA ILE A 42 7.67 -5.09 -1.10
C ILE A 42 6.83 -4.03 -1.83
N VAL A 43 6.58 -2.90 -1.17
CA VAL A 43 5.85 -1.76 -1.73
C VAL A 43 6.51 -1.22 -2.99
N PHE A 44 7.84 -1.09 -2.98
CA PHE A 44 8.62 -0.68 -4.14
C PHE A 44 8.46 -1.66 -5.32
N VAL A 45 8.60 -2.98 -5.08
CA VAL A 45 8.42 -4.01 -6.11
C VAL A 45 7.00 -3.99 -6.68
N PHE A 46 5.97 -3.87 -5.85
CA PHE A 46 4.60 -3.78 -6.34
C PHE A 46 4.38 -2.51 -7.17
N SER A 47 4.92 -1.36 -6.75
CA SER A 47 4.80 -0.12 -7.53
C SER A 47 5.51 -0.21 -8.90
N LEU A 48 6.64 -0.92 -8.98
CA LEU A 48 7.31 -1.24 -10.24
C LEU A 48 6.41 -2.08 -11.17
N LEU A 49 5.87 -3.18 -10.65
CA LEU A 49 4.99 -4.05 -11.42
C LEU A 49 3.74 -3.31 -11.89
N TYR A 50 3.21 -2.42 -11.06
CA TYR A 50 2.05 -1.60 -11.39
C TYR A 50 2.34 -0.59 -12.49
N GLY A 51 3.47 0.12 -12.38
CA GLY A 51 3.93 1.03 -13.41
C GLY A 51 4.12 0.32 -14.75
N ALA A 52 4.71 -0.88 -14.72
CA ALA A 52 4.93 -1.69 -15.91
C ALA A 52 3.64 -2.23 -16.54
N LEU A 53 2.61 -2.51 -15.73
CA LEU A 53 1.31 -3.00 -16.20
C LEU A 53 0.46 -1.88 -16.81
N ILE A 54 0.44 -0.71 -16.17
CA ILE A 54 -0.45 0.39 -16.55
C ILE A 54 0.16 1.22 -17.68
N VAL A 55 1.47 1.48 -17.60
CA VAL A 55 2.22 2.29 -18.57
C VAL A 55 1.61 3.70 -18.71
N ASP A 56 1.15 4.24 -17.59
CA ASP A 56 0.60 5.58 -17.45
C ASP A 56 0.90 6.02 -16.02
N LEU A 57 1.85 6.95 -15.89
CA LEU A 57 2.39 7.38 -14.60
C LEU A 57 1.30 8.01 -13.72
N GLU A 58 0.43 8.84 -14.32
CA GLU A 58 -0.63 9.52 -13.59
C GLU A 58 -1.59 8.52 -12.98
N LYS A 59 -2.08 7.56 -13.79
CA LYS A 59 -2.96 6.49 -13.31
C LYS A 59 -2.28 5.61 -12.27
N THR A 60 -1.01 5.27 -12.48
CA THR A 60 -0.25 4.44 -11.55
C THR A 60 -0.13 5.10 -10.18
N ILE A 61 0.18 6.40 -10.13
CA ILE A 61 0.23 7.16 -8.89
C ILE A 61 -1.16 7.21 -8.23
N PHE A 62 -2.21 7.54 -8.99
CA PHE A 62 -3.58 7.61 -8.45
C PHE A 62 -4.04 6.28 -7.84
N TYR A 63 -3.85 5.17 -8.56
CA TYR A 63 -4.26 3.86 -8.06
C TYR A 63 -3.45 3.42 -6.85
N THR A 64 -2.13 3.66 -6.87
CA THR A 64 -1.28 3.26 -5.73
C THR A 64 -1.59 4.09 -4.48
N MET A 65 -1.83 5.40 -4.61
CA MET A 65 -2.31 6.24 -3.51
C MET A 65 -3.67 5.77 -2.99
N GLY A 66 -4.60 5.44 -3.89
CA GLY A 66 -5.89 4.85 -3.54
C GLY A 66 -5.74 3.55 -2.73
N SER A 67 -4.84 2.66 -3.15
CA SER A 67 -4.54 1.41 -2.43
C SER A 67 -4.00 1.67 -1.02
N ILE A 68 -3.10 2.64 -0.84
CA ILE A 68 -2.57 2.99 0.48
C ILE A 68 -3.69 3.46 1.41
N VAL A 69 -4.55 4.37 0.94
CA VAL A 69 -5.65 4.91 1.75
C VAL A 69 -6.62 3.80 2.15
N ILE A 70 -6.96 2.90 1.22
CA ILE A 70 -7.82 1.75 1.50
C ILE A 70 -7.14 0.83 2.52
N GLY A 71 -5.86 0.50 2.32
CA GLY A 71 -5.12 -0.37 3.23
C GLY A 71 -4.98 0.19 4.64
N ALA A 72 -4.65 1.48 4.76
CA ALA A 72 -4.58 2.19 6.04
C ALA A 72 -5.93 2.20 6.76
N SER A 73 -7.01 2.48 6.02
CA SER A 73 -8.36 2.48 6.57
C SER A 73 -8.76 1.09 7.09
N LEU A 74 -8.50 0.03 6.30
CA LEU A 74 -8.77 -1.35 6.69
C LEU A 74 -7.95 -1.76 7.91
N ALA A 75 -6.68 -1.37 7.98
CA ALA A 75 -5.82 -1.66 9.12
C ALA A 75 -6.27 -0.96 10.40
N ILE A 76 -6.59 0.34 10.33
CA ILE A 76 -7.13 1.09 11.48
C ILE A 76 -8.41 0.43 11.97
N VAL A 77 -9.33 0.08 11.07
CA VAL A 77 -10.56 -0.63 11.46
C VAL A 77 -10.25 -1.98 12.12
N ALA A 78 -9.33 -2.77 11.55
CA ALA A 78 -8.95 -4.07 12.11
C ALA A 78 -8.30 -3.96 13.50
N ILE A 79 -7.53 -2.90 13.75
CA ILE A 79 -6.85 -2.64 15.02
C ILE A 79 -7.83 -2.08 16.07
N VAL A 80 -8.67 -1.12 15.66
CA VAL A 80 -9.50 -0.33 16.59
C VAL A 80 -10.86 -1.00 16.89
N ALA A 81 -11.42 -1.76 15.94
CA ALA A 81 -12.72 -2.40 16.12
C ALA A 81 -12.76 -3.38 17.31
N PRO A 82 -11.74 -4.23 17.57
CA PRO A 82 -11.71 -5.08 18.76
C PRO A 82 -11.80 -4.27 20.06
N SER A 83 -11.11 -3.14 20.16
CA SER A 83 -11.06 -2.31 21.38
C SER A 83 -12.35 -1.53 21.62
N LEU A 84 -13.05 -1.15 20.55
CA LEU A 84 -14.40 -0.58 20.63
C LEU A 84 -15.45 -1.61 21.04
N THR A 85 -15.36 -2.84 20.55
CA THR A 85 -16.44 -3.85 20.68
C THR A 85 -16.26 -4.80 21.86
N LEU A 86 -15.02 -5.12 22.25
CA LEU A 86 -14.74 -6.17 23.25
C LEU A 86 -14.40 -5.61 24.63
N THR A 87 -13.70 -4.47 24.72
CA THR A 87 -13.21 -3.94 26.01
C THR A 87 -13.99 -2.71 26.49
N GLY A 88 -14.52 -1.89 25.58
CA GLY A 88 -15.25 -0.66 25.94
C GLY A 88 -14.42 0.35 26.75
N ASN A 89 -13.10 0.17 26.81
CA ASN A 89 -12.19 0.97 27.60
C ASN A 89 -11.60 2.10 26.73
N ILE A 90 -11.93 3.34 27.08
CA ILE A 90 -11.53 4.55 26.36
C ILE A 90 -10.00 4.74 26.38
N GLU A 91 -9.31 4.31 27.43
CA GLU A 91 -7.84 4.43 27.52
C GLU A 91 -7.13 3.49 26.55
N LEU A 92 -7.57 2.24 26.46
CA LEU A 92 -7.07 1.25 25.48
C LEU A 92 -7.36 1.70 24.05
N LEU A 93 -8.56 2.23 23.80
CA LEU A 93 -8.93 2.79 22.51
C LEU A 93 -7.99 3.92 22.08
N ASN A 94 -7.71 4.87 22.98
CA ASN A 94 -6.80 5.98 22.70
C ASN A 94 -5.36 5.50 22.44
N PHE A 95 -4.91 4.49 23.18
CA PHE A 95 -3.61 3.87 22.96
C PHE A 95 -3.53 3.24 21.57
N ASP A 96 -4.49 2.38 21.21
CA ASP A 96 -4.49 1.67 19.92
C ASP A 96 -4.58 2.62 18.73
N ILE A 97 -5.41 3.68 18.82
CA ILE A 97 -5.49 4.73 17.79
C ILE A 97 -4.14 5.44 17.64
N THR A 98 -3.49 5.81 18.74
CA THR A 98 -2.22 6.53 18.71
C THR A 98 -1.12 5.68 18.08
N VAL A 99 -1.03 4.41 18.46
CA VAL A 99 -0.04 3.47 17.94
C VAL A 99 -0.32 3.17 16.46
N ALA A 100 -1.58 2.94 16.07
CA ALA A 100 -1.97 2.73 14.68
C ALA A 100 -1.62 3.93 13.80
N LEU A 101 -1.95 5.15 14.24
CA LEU A 101 -1.61 6.38 13.50
C LEU A 101 -0.11 6.60 13.39
N HIS A 102 0.67 6.28 14.43
CA HIS A 102 2.13 6.35 14.39
C HIS A 102 2.72 5.44 13.30
N PHE A 103 2.28 4.18 13.22
CA PHE A 103 2.74 3.26 12.17
C PHE A 103 2.27 3.71 10.79
N VAL A 104 0.97 4.02 10.63
CA VAL A 104 0.41 4.51 9.36
C VAL A 104 1.17 5.75 8.87
N GLY A 105 1.48 6.70 9.75
CA GLY A 105 2.24 7.90 9.43
C GLY A 105 3.67 7.62 8.94
N ARG A 106 4.42 6.77 9.66
CA ARG A 106 5.79 6.39 9.26
C ARG A 106 5.80 5.71 7.89
N PHE A 107 4.90 4.78 7.66
CA PHE A 107 4.84 4.05 6.39
C PHE A 107 4.30 4.90 5.24
N LEU A 108 3.41 5.86 5.49
CA LEU A 108 2.94 6.78 4.45
C LEU A 108 4.09 7.64 3.89
N ILE A 109 4.87 8.27 4.76
CA ILE A 109 5.94 9.18 4.33
C ILE A 109 7.00 8.44 3.52
N ILE A 110 7.44 7.28 4.02
CA ILE A 110 8.48 6.51 3.35
C ILE A 110 7.89 5.83 2.10
N GLY A 111 6.70 5.23 2.22
CA GLY A 111 6.01 4.54 1.14
C GLY A 111 5.76 5.43 -0.07
N ILE A 112 5.28 6.68 0.11
CA ILE A 112 5.01 7.59 -1.01
C ILE A 112 6.25 7.81 -1.88
N THR A 113 7.41 8.00 -1.25
CA THR A 113 8.66 8.25 -1.99
C THR A 113 9.05 7.03 -2.84
N PHE A 114 9.06 5.85 -2.24
CA PHE A 114 9.41 4.61 -2.94
C PHE A 114 8.38 4.23 -4.00
N ILE A 115 7.10 4.53 -3.78
CA ILE A 115 6.03 4.31 -4.75
C ILE A 115 6.21 5.19 -5.97
N ILE A 116 6.50 6.48 -5.80
CA ILE A 116 6.71 7.37 -6.94
C ILE A 116 7.92 6.89 -7.75
N VAL A 117 9.03 6.57 -7.08
CA VAL A 117 10.24 6.09 -7.76
C VAL A 117 9.99 4.77 -8.48
N GLY A 118 9.35 3.81 -7.81
CA GLY A 118 9.04 2.51 -8.39
C GLY A 118 8.02 2.60 -9.53
N ALA A 119 6.99 3.43 -9.40
CA ALA A 119 6.03 3.68 -10.47
C ALA A 119 6.70 4.29 -11.72
N ILE A 120 7.60 5.27 -11.54
CA ILE A 120 8.36 5.88 -12.65
C ILE A 120 9.19 4.82 -13.36
N ILE A 121 10.01 4.06 -12.61
CA ILE A 121 10.86 3.02 -13.18
C ILE A 121 10.00 1.94 -13.85
N GLY A 122 8.90 1.56 -13.22
CA GLY A 122 7.95 0.58 -13.73
C GLY A 122 7.37 0.99 -15.08
N CYS A 123 6.90 2.24 -15.19
CA CYS A 123 6.37 2.76 -16.46
C CYS A 123 7.42 2.72 -17.58
N PHE A 124 8.67 3.12 -17.29
CA PHE A 124 9.75 3.02 -18.30
C PHE A 124 10.02 1.58 -18.73
N ILE A 125 9.99 0.62 -17.81
CA ILE A 125 10.15 -0.81 -18.14
C ILE A 125 8.97 -1.29 -19.00
N GLY A 126 7.74 -0.90 -18.63
CA GLY A 126 6.53 -1.27 -19.37
C GLY A 126 6.53 -0.73 -20.81
N ASP A 127 6.93 0.53 -21.00
CA ASP A 127 7.09 1.14 -22.33
C ASP A 127 8.09 0.34 -23.18
N ALA A 128 9.29 0.10 -22.66
CA ALA A 128 10.35 -0.62 -23.38
C ALA A 128 9.95 -2.06 -23.76
N MET A 129 9.17 -2.74 -22.90
CA MET A 129 8.64 -4.08 -23.20
C MET A 129 7.56 -4.06 -24.28
N SER A 130 6.74 -3.00 -24.31
CA SER A 130 5.68 -2.86 -25.33
C SER A 130 6.27 -2.63 -26.73
N GLU A 131 7.32 -1.83 -26.84
CA GLU A 131 8.03 -1.56 -28.10
C GLU A 131 8.69 -2.81 -28.69
N GLN A 132 9.27 -3.69 -27.85
CA GLN A 132 9.84 -4.96 -28.30
C GLN A 132 8.79 -5.96 -28.81
N SER A 133 7.53 -5.84 -28.38
CA SER A 133 6.47 -6.78 -28.81
C SER A 133 5.88 -6.47 -30.19
N GLU A 134 6.13 -5.27 -30.72
CA GLU A 134 5.65 -4.82 -32.03
C GLU A 134 6.65 -5.10 -33.18
N ILE A 135 7.84 -5.63 -32.87
CA ILE A 135 8.90 -6.04 -33.82
C ILE A 135 8.86 -7.56 -34.04
#